data_AF-A0A1G0ZWP0-F1
#
_entry.id   AF-A0A1G0ZWP0-F1
#
_cell.length_a   1.000
_cell.length_b   1.000
_cell.length_c   1.000
_cell.angle_alpha   90.00
_cell.angle_beta   90.00
_cell.angle_gamma   90.00
#
_symmetry.space_group_name_H-M   'P 1'
#
loop_
_entity.id
_entity.type
_entity.pdbx_description
1 polymer ?
#
loop_
_entity_poly.entity_id
_entity_poly.type
_entity_poly.pdbx_seq_one_letter_code
_entity_poly.pdbx_strand_id
1 'polypeptide(L)'
;MQPVALFSVFRFPFSVLLLLLLCAGCTNRFHTTPPVPPSNTHRAIARQFMSFTNTIPGHRTRELRNLYAGECAASRQWLGLTTNRTGPECLERLLGQRPSTSNQLDHASKIIAYLNEFLERIANTPDVPNLRAVRTPNPITLDGRLSEPDWTMTPPIPINHPFRIDKDRGKPHATARLLWDDRYLYVGFDVPDRDVAAFLFERDDDTFLWDAVECFILPDILRSEYWEICVTPTGGLTDRRCRKKLNGWSSTFDTRANLPGILHGGVTDGTVNQSGDTDKGYGVELAIPFYSLKGFGTPSPGKSFRTLLAVADLDGVPAVSNVLFRGHTVTPMGFQDIWSYSRVTLVDAP
;
A
#
# COMPACT_ATOMS: atom_id res chain seq x y z
N MET A 1 -53.88 1.52 -67.57
CA MET A 1 -54.62 0.36 -68.11
C MET A 1 -54.06 -0.91 -67.49
N GLN A 2 -54.80 -1.52 -66.56
CA GLN A 2 -54.74 -2.96 -66.26
C GLN A 2 -55.76 -3.67 -67.19
N PRO A 3 -55.83 -5.03 -67.38
CA PRO A 3 -55.81 -6.03 -66.28
C PRO A 3 -55.45 -7.53 -66.59
N VAL A 4 -55.61 -8.38 -65.54
CA VAL A 4 -55.86 -9.87 -65.39
C VAL A 4 -54.78 -10.89 -65.84
N ALA A 5 -54.55 -12.10 -65.27
CA ALA A 5 -55.17 -13.01 -64.28
C ALA A 5 -54.08 -14.01 -63.76
N LEU A 6 -53.92 -14.38 -62.47
CA LEU A 6 -54.56 -15.41 -61.61
C LEU A 6 -54.21 -16.92 -61.86
N PHE A 7 -53.84 -17.59 -60.76
CA PHE A 7 -53.75 -19.04 -60.43
C PHE A 7 -52.44 -19.84 -60.68
N SER A 8 -51.82 -20.34 -59.60
CA SER A 8 -52.06 -21.72 -59.09
C SER A 8 -51.12 -22.11 -57.93
N VAL A 9 -51.70 -22.84 -56.97
CA VAL A 9 -51.07 -23.54 -55.85
C VAL A 9 -50.65 -24.94 -56.34
N PHE A 10 -49.52 -25.51 -55.90
CA PHE A 10 -49.39 -26.89 -55.35
C PHE A 10 -47.94 -27.29 -55.01
N ARG A 11 -47.81 -28.07 -53.93
CA ARG A 11 -46.65 -28.66 -53.24
C ARG A 11 -45.85 -29.67 -54.07
N PHE A 12 -44.56 -29.86 -53.75
CA PHE A 12 -43.80 -31.13 -53.87
C PHE A 12 -42.63 -31.14 -52.84
N PRO A 13 -42.02 -32.30 -52.46
CA PRO A 13 -42.07 -32.82 -51.09
C PRO A 13 -40.71 -32.95 -50.39
N PHE A 14 -40.79 -33.17 -49.07
CA PHE A 14 -39.73 -33.72 -48.23
C PHE A 14 -39.12 -34.99 -48.85
N SER A 15 -37.79 -35.12 -48.70
CA SER A 15 -36.98 -36.36 -48.75
C SER A 15 -35.92 -36.44 -49.86
N VAL A 16 -34.92 -35.53 -49.88
CA VAL A 16 -33.53 -35.87 -50.26
C VAL A 16 -32.57 -34.85 -49.60
N LEU A 17 -32.29 -34.99 -48.30
CA LEU A 17 -31.19 -34.26 -47.65
C LEU A 17 -30.57 -35.11 -46.54
N LEU A 18 -30.17 -36.32 -46.89
CA LEU A 18 -29.46 -37.22 -45.97
C LEU A 18 -28.52 -38.13 -46.76
N LEU A 19 -27.50 -37.58 -47.46
CA LEU A 19 -26.31 -38.38 -47.84
C LEU A 19 -25.08 -37.58 -48.32
N LEU A 20 -24.88 -36.31 -47.92
CA LEU A 20 -23.66 -35.54 -48.29
C LEU A 20 -23.05 -34.72 -47.13
N LEU A 21 -23.18 -35.19 -45.88
CA LEU A 21 -22.55 -34.57 -44.71
C LEU A 21 -21.93 -35.59 -43.75
N LEU A 22 -21.20 -36.60 -44.27
CA LEU A 22 -20.50 -37.58 -43.43
C LEU A 22 -18.99 -37.74 -43.70
N CYS A 23 -18.36 -36.97 -44.59
CA CYS A 23 -16.92 -37.10 -44.86
C CYS A 23 -16.20 -35.77 -45.08
N ALA A 24 -16.45 -34.77 -44.23
CA ALA A 24 -15.51 -33.68 -44.01
C ALA A 24 -15.34 -33.52 -42.49
N GLY A 25 -14.31 -34.19 -41.97
CA GLY A 25 -14.04 -34.26 -40.54
C GLY A 25 -13.95 -32.87 -39.92
N CYS A 26 -14.85 -32.60 -38.98
CA CYS A 26 -14.63 -31.62 -37.93
C CYS A 26 -13.41 -32.08 -37.11
N THR A 27 -12.21 -31.66 -37.48
CA THR A 27 -11.10 -31.58 -36.55
C THR A 27 -10.93 -30.14 -36.11
N ASN A 28 -11.91 -29.60 -35.39
CA ASN A 28 -11.58 -28.64 -34.34
C ASN A 28 -10.88 -29.44 -33.23
N ARG A 29 -9.61 -29.76 -33.43
CA ARG A 29 -8.74 -30.13 -32.31
C ARG A 29 -8.60 -28.85 -31.49
N PHE A 30 -9.44 -28.70 -30.47
CA PHE A 30 -9.04 -27.90 -29.33
C PHE A 30 -7.73 -28.53 -28.84
N HIS A 31 -6.61 -27.88 -29.13
CA HIS A 31 -5.32 -28.25 -28.59
C HIS A 31 -5.33 -27.91 -27.09
N THR A 32 -6.07 -28.69 -26.29
CA THR A 32 -5.91 -28.70 -24.85
C THR A 32 -4.59 -29.42 -24.58
N THR A 33 -3.58 -28.67 -24.15
CA THR A 33 -2.35 -29.27 -23.64
C THR A 33 -2.72 -30.28 -22.55
N PRO A 34 -2.24 -31.53 -22.62
CA PRO A 34 -2.60 -32.54 -21.65
C PRO A 34 -2.13 -32.11 -20.25
N PRO A 35 -2.87 -32.47 -19.20
CA PRO A 35 -2.47 -32.15 -17.84
C PRO A 35 -1.15 -32.84 -17.49
N VAL A 36 -0.29 -32.11 -16.79
CA VAL A 36 1.03 -32.57 -16.32
C VAL A 36 0.99 -32.56 -14.78
N PRO A 37 1.50 -33.60 -14.10
CA PRO A 37 1.58 -33.61 -12.65
C PRO A 37 2.59 -32.56 -12.13
N PRO A 38 2.38 -31.98 -10.93
CA PRO A 38 3.34 -31.05 -10.36
C PRO A 38 4.66 -31.76 -9.99
N SER A 39 5.78 -31.08 -10.24
CA SER A 39 7.13 -31.53 -9.88
C SER A 39 7.36 -31.50 -8.37
N ASN A 40 8.49 -32.06 -7.92
CA ASN A 40 8.90 -31.94 -6.52
C ASN A 40 9.11 -30.49 -6.10
N THR A 41 9.63 -29.64 -6.99
CA THR A 41 9.79 -28.20 -6.75
C THR A 41 8.45 -27.51 -6.55
N HIS A 42 7.45 -27.81 -7.39
CA HIS A 42 6.08 -27.28 -7.22
C HIS A 42 5.51 -27.65 -5.84
N ARG A 43 5.65 -28.92 -5.45
CA ARG A 43 5.17 -29.40 -4.15
C ARG A 43 5.93 -28.78 -2.97
N ALA A 44 7.23 -28.52 -3.11
CA ALA A 44 8.04 -27.86 -2.09
C ALA A 44 7.57 -26.42 -1.82
N ILE A 45 7.35 -25.64 -2.89
CA ILE A 45 6.82 -24.27 -2.83
C ILE A 45 5.46 -24.26 -2.08
N ALA A 46 4.57 -25.19 -2.42
CA ALA A 46 3.27 -25.34 -1.75
C ALA A 46 3.39 -25.69 -0.26
N ARG A 47 4.30 -26.61 0.10
CA ARG A 47 4.53 -27.00 1.51
C ARG A 47 5.09 -25.85 2.34
N GLN A 48 6.00 -25.06 1.78
CA GLN A 48 6.54 -23.89 2.46
C GLN A 48 5.43 -22.86 2.77
N PHE A 49 4.53 -22.62 1.80
CA PHE A 49 3.36 -21.75 2.01
C PHE A 49 2.44 -22.26 3.13
N MET A 50 2.16 -23.57 3.12
CA MET A 50 1.39 -24.21 4.19
C MET A 50 2.08 -24.14 5.55
N SER A 51 3.42 -24.23 5.59
CA SER A 51 4.18 -24.09 6.84
C SER A 51 4.04 -22.68 7.42
N PHE A 52 4.24 -21.64 6.61
CA PHE A 52 4.09 -20.26 7.07
C PHE A 52 2.66 -19.95 7.53
N THR A 53 1.65 -20.35 6.76
CA THR A 53 0.24 -20.08 7.12
C THR A 53 -0.21 -20.77 8.41
N ASN A 54 0.45 -21.86 8.81
CA ASN A 54 0.21 -22.56 10.08
C ASN A 54 1.02 -22.02 11.26
N THR A 55 2.15 -21.37 11.03
CA THR A 55 3.12 -20.97 12.08
C THR A 55 3.15 -19.48 12.39
N ILE A 56 2.55 -18.63 11.55
CA ILE A 56 2.52 -17.18 11.77
C ILE A 56 1.73 -16.82 13.04
N PRO A 57 2.26 -15.96 13.94
CA PRO A 57 1.58 -15.54 15.17
C PRO A 57 0.16 -15.02 14.95
N GLY A 58 -0.76 -15.34 15.86
CA GLY A 58 -2.21 -15.11 15.70
C GLY A 58 -2.66 -13.67 15.41
N HIS A 59 -1.87 -12.66 15.81
CA HIS A 59 -2.13 -11.27 15.43
C HIS A 59 -1.84 -11.03 13.94
N ARG A 60 -0.73 -11.58 13.41
CA ARG A 60 -0.31 -11.54 12.00
C ARG A 60 -1.15 -12.47 11.09
N THR A 61 -1.72 -13.56 11.62
CA THR A 61 -2.64 -14.45 10.87
C THR A 61 -3.95 -13.76 10.49
N ARG A 62 -4.43 -12.82 11.31
CA ARG A 62 -5.68 -12.08 11.07
C ARG A 62 -5.50 -11.07 9.92
N GLU A 63 -4.31 -10.47 9.85
CA GLU A 63 -3.89 -9.54 8.78
C GLU A 63 -3.94 -10.23 7.43
N LEU A 64 -3.34 -11.43 7.35
CA LEU A 64 -3.34 -12.30 6.17
C LEU A 64 -4.73 -12.76 5.76
N ARG A 65 -5.52 -13.31 6.69
CA ARG A 65 -6.90 -13.76 6.39
C ARG A 65 -7.76 -12.65 5.80
N ASN A 66 -7.57 -11.41 6.26
CA ASN A 66 -8.29 -10.27 5.73
C ASN A 66 -7.91 -9.95 4.26
N LEU A 67 -6.66 -10.16 3.81
CA LEU A 67 -6.32 -9.99 2.37
C LEU A 67 -7.02 -11.02 1.50
N TYR A 68 -7.08 -12.25 1.99
CA TYR A 68 -7.63 -13.37 1.23
C TYR A 68 -9.17 -13.37 1.21
N ALA A 69 -9.82 -12.65 2.14
CA ALA A 69 -11.28 -12.62 2.30
C ALA A 69 -12.01 -11.54 1.47
N GLY A 70 -11.40 -10.98 0.42
CA GLY A 70 -12.05 -9.99 -0.43
C GLY A 70 -13.29 -10.54 -1.16
N GLU A 71 -14.49 -10.12 -0.74
CA GLU A 71 -15.78 -10.51 -1.34
C GLU A 71 -16.00 -9.97 -2.76
N CYS A 72 -15.18 -9.00 -3.21
CA CYS A 72 -15.32 -8.34 -4.51
C CYS A 72 -14.24 -8.77 -5.52
N ALA A 73 -14.59 -8.87 -6.80
CA ALA A 73 -13.65 -9.20 -7.88
C ALA A 73 -12.58 -8.12 -8.12
N ALA A 74 -12.88 -6.84 -7.84
CA ALA A 74 -11.98 -5.71 -8.09
C ALA A 74 -10.81 -5.64 -7.09
N SER A 75 -11.02 -5.98 -5.81
CA SER A 75 -9.93 -6.02 -4.81
C SER A 75 -8.95 -7.17 -5.06
N ARG A 76 -9.39 -8.20 -5.78
CA ARG A 76 -8.57 -9.34 -6.19
C ARG A 76 -7.68 -9.01 -7.40
N GLN A 77 -8.07 -8.04 -8.24
CA GLN A 77 -7.28 -7.61 -9.42
C GLN A 77 -5.93 -6.96 -9.08
N TRP A 78 -5.83 -6.20 -7.98
CA TRP A 78 -4.57 -5.56 -7.56
C TRP A 78 -3.53 -6.54 -7.02
N LEU A 79 -3.96 -7.71 -6.54
CA LEU A 79 -3.09 -8.80 -6.06
C LEU A 79 -2.84 -9.88 -7.15
N GLY A 80 -3.18 -9.60 -8.41
CA GLY A 80 -3.04 -10.57 -9.51
C GLY A 80 -4.07 -11.71 -9.51
N LEU A 81 -5.13 -11.61 -8.71
CA LEU A 81 -6.14 -12.65 -8.53
C LEU A 81 -7.39 -12.31 -9.35
N THR A 82 -7.44 -12.74 -10.61
CA THR A 82 -8.69 -12.70 -11.41
C THR A 82 -9.45 -14.03 -11.30
N THR A 83 -10.62 -14.12 -11.94
CA THR A 83 -11.67 -15.15 -11.75
C THR A 83 -11.25 -16.63 -11.97
N ASN A 84 -10.00 -16.91 -12.37
CA ASN A 84 -9.41 -18.26 -12.51
C ASN A 84 -7.95 -18.36 -11.94
N ARG A 85 -7.53 -17.38 -11.13
CA ARG A 85 -6.12 -17.10 -10.76
C ARG A 85 -5.93 -16.80 -9.28
N THR A 86 -6.63 -17.50 -8.39
CA THR A 86 -6.52 -17.23 -6.95
C THR A 86 -5.33 -17.98 -6.32
N GLY A 87 -4.78 -17.47 -5.21
CA GLY A 87 -3.77 -18.16 -4.40
C GLY A 87 -4.20 -19.58 -3.98
N PRO A 88 -5.44 -19.80 -3.50
CA PRO A 88 -5.96 -21.13 -3.22
C PRO A 88 -5.93 -22.09 -4.43
N GLU A 89 -6.34 -21.63 -5.61
CA GLU A 89 -6.28 -22.49 -6.80
C GLU A 89 -4.86 -22.79 -7.24
N CYS A 90 -3.95 -21.82 -7.15
CA CYS A 90 -2.53 -22.04 -7.42
C CYS A 90 -1.97 -23.09 -6.46
N LEU A 91 -2.31 -23.00 -5.17
CA LEU A 91 -1.91 -23.99 -4.17
C LEU A 91 -2.47 -25.38 -4.50
N GLU A 92 -3.76 -25.51 -4.82
CA GLU A 92 -4.38 -26.79 -5.22
C GLU A 92 -3.70 -27.39 -6.46
N ARG A 93 -3.32 -26.56 -7.45
CA ARG A 93 -2.55 -27.00 -8.63
C ARG A 93 -1.17 -27.54 -8.24
N LEU A 94 -0.42 -26.83 -7.40
CA LEU A 94 0.91 -27.26 -6.94
C LEU A 94 0.86 -28.51 -6.04
N LEU A 95 -0.25 -28.72 -5.33
CA LEU A 95 -0.52 -29.95 -4.57
C LEU A 95 -0.98 -31.12 -5.45
N GLY A 96 -1.33 -30.86 -6.72
CA GLY A 96 -1.81 -31.86 -7.66
C GLY A 96 -3.29 -32.23 -7.46
N GLN A 97 -4.04 -31.38 -6.77
CA GLN A 97 -5.48 -31.55 -6.52
C GLN A 97 -6.33 -31.05 -7.69
N ARG A 98 -5.70 -30.36 -8.66
CA ARG A 98 -6.33 -29.90 -9.90
C ARG A 98 -5.53 -30.31 -11.15
N PRO A 99 -6.19 -30.86 -12.20
CA PRO A 99 -5.55 -31.02 -13.51
C PRO A 99 -5.02 -29.68 -14.02
N SER A 100 -3.74 -29.66 -14.42
CA SER A 100 -3.02 -28.43 -14.76
C SER A 100 -2.09 -28.62 -15.93
N THR A 101 -1.97 -27.63 -16.81
CA THR A 101 -0.93 -27.58 -17.85
C THR A 101 0.40 -27.09 -17.26
N SER A 102 1.52 -27.28 -17.98
CA SER A 102 2.83 -26.75 -17.54
C SER A 102 2.78 -25.25 -17.27
N ASN A 103 2.19 -24.46 -18.17
CA ASN A 103 2.05 -23.02 -18.00
C ASN A 103 1.26 -22.64 -16.74
N GLN A 104 0.23 -23.41 -16.38
CA GLN A 104 -0.55 -23.18 -15.17
C GLN A 104 0.25 -23.51 -13.91
N LEU A 105 1.12 -24.54 -13.95
CA LEU A 105 2.01 -24.88 -12.85
C LEU A 105 3.15 -23.87 -12.68
N ASP A 106 3.74 -23.38 -13.77
CA ASP A 106 4.77 -22.35 -13.74
C ASP A 106 4.20 -21.03 -13.19
N HIS A 107 3.00 -20.67 -13.64
CA HIS A 107 2.28 -19.51 -13.12
C HIS A 107 1.96 -19.69 -11.63
N ALA A 108 1.39 -20.83 -11.23
CA ALA A 108 1.08 -21.11 -9.84
C ALA A 108 2.32 -21.07 -8.94
N SER A 109 3.46 -21.58 -9.43
CA SER A 109 4.73 -21.55 -8.71
C SER A 109 5.21 -20.14 -8.47
N LYS A 110 5.13 -19.25 -9.48
CA LYS A 110 5.49 -17.83 -9.34
C LYS A 110 4.61 -17.13 -8.30
N ILE A 111 3.30 -17.38 -8.33
CA ILE A 111 2.36 -16.78 -7.37
C ILE A 111 2.64 -17.28 -5.94
N ILE A 112 2.75 -18.59 -5.71
CA ILE A 112 2.98 -19.12 -4.36
C ILE A 112 4.39 -18.79 -3.85
N ALA A 113 5.41 -18.77 -4.72
CA ALA A 113 6.75 -18.33 -4.33
C ALA A 113 6.78 -16.86 -3.91
N TYR A 114 6.12 -15.98 -4.67
CA TYR A 114 5.95 -14.58 -4.26
C TYR A 114 5.24 -14.46 -2.91
N LEU A 115 4.19 -15.25 -2.68
CA LEU A 115 3.52 -15.29 -1.38
C LEU A 115 4.42 -15.83 -0.26
N ASN A 116 5.28 -16.82 -0.53
CA ASN A 116 6.23 -17.32 0.46
C ASN A 116 7.24 -16.25 0.87
N GLU A 117 7.86 -15.57 -0.09
CA GLU A 117 8.77 -14.45 0.20
C GLU A 117 8.07 -13.38 1.05
N PHE A 118 6.80 -13.11 0.74
CA PHE A 118 5.99 -12.17 1.48
C PHE A 118 5.69 -12.64 2.91
N LEU A 119 5.26 -13.89 3.10
CA LEU A 119 5.00 -14.49 4.41
C LEU A 119 6.28 -14.61 5.24
N GLU A 120 7.41 -14.88 4.61
CA GLU A 120 8.72 -14.92 5.22
C GLU A 120 9.15 -13.54 5.72
N ARG A 121 8.93 -12.48 4.90
CA ARG A 121 9.12 -11.09 5.35
C ARG A 121 8.25 -10.78 6.56
N ILE A 122 6.96 -11.15 6.55
CA ILE A 122 6.07 -10.98 7.71
C ILE A 122 6.60 -11.74 8.92
N ALA A 123 6.97 -13.00 8.77
CA ALA A 123 7.44 -13.83 9.88
C ALA A 123 8.72 -13.27 10.51
N ASN A 124 9.58 -12.67 9.69
CA ASN A 124 10.86 -12.10 10.11
C ASN A 124 10.78 -10.58 10.41
N THR A 125 9.61 -9.96 10.29
CA THR A 125 9.44 -8.54 10.62
C THR A 125 9.56 -8.36 12.14
N PRO A 126 10.46 -7.48 12.62
CA PRO A 126 10.55 -7.14 14.04
C PRO A 126 9.18 -6.68 14.58
N ASP A 127 8.98 -6.79 15.89
CA ASP A 127 7.79 -6.20 16.48
C ASP A 127 7.77 -4.69 16.24
N VAL A 128 6.59 -4.19 15.92
CA VAL A 128 6.37 -2.78 15.66
C VAL A 128 6.76 -1.98 16.92
N PRO A 129 7.62 -0.95 16.82
CA PRO A 129 8.09 -0.24 17.99
C PRO A 129 6.95 0.51 18.69
N ASN A 130 7.06 0.66 20.02
CA ASN A 130 6.25 1.63 20.75
C ASN A 130 6.99 2.96 20.76
N LEU A 131 6.30 4.01 20.34
CA LEU A 131 6.81 5.36 20.25
C LEU A 131 6.22 6.23 21.38
N ARG A 132 6.88 7.34 21.66
CA ARG A 132 6.43 8.34 22.63
C ARG A 132 6.34 9.68 21.93
N ALA A 133 5.26 10.41 22.20
CA ALA A 133 5.21 11.85 21.93
C ALA A 133 5.34 12.55 23.28
N VAL A 134 6.37 13.38 23.45
CA VAL A 134 6.64 14.07 24.70
C VAL A 134 5.91 15.40 24.75
N ARG A 135 5.33 15.74 25.90
CA ARG A 135 4.59 16.99 26.05
C ARG A 135 5.55 18.16 25.97
N THR A 136 5.28 19.13 25.09
CA THR A 136 6.05 20.38 25.04
C THR A 136 5.36 21.46 25.88
N PRO A 137 6.10 22.22 26.71
CA PRO A 137 5.57 23.39 27.41
C PRO A 137 5.62 24.66 26.55
N ASN A 138 6.40 24.66 25.46
CA ASN A 138 6.59 25.83 24.61
C ASN A 138 5.93 25.63 23.23
N PRO A 139 5.51 26.73 22.57
CA PRO A 139 5.09 26.68 21.18
C PRO A 139 6.21 26.17 20.27
N ILE A 140 5.84 25.40 19.25
CA ILE A 140 6.73 25.00 18.15
C ILE A 140 6.50 25.95 16.97
N THR A 141 7.56 26.54 16.44
CA THR A 141 7.51 27.35 15.23
C THR A 141 7.58 26.40 14.05
N LEU A 142 6.54 26.33 13.23
CA LEU A 142 6.47 25.40 12.11
C LEU A 142 7.17 26.01 10.90
N ASP A 143 8.50 26.15 10.97
CA ASP A 143 9.32 26.69 9.88
C ASP A 143 10.12 25.61 9.14
N GLY A 144 9.95 24.35 9.53
CA GLY A 144 10.64 23.20 8.99
C GLY A 144 12.01 22.97 9.65
N ARG A 145 12.42 23.80 10.61
CA ARG A 145 13.70 23.67 11.32
C ARG A 145 13.43 23.13 12.71
N LEU A 146 13.88 21.91 12.96
CA LEU A 146 13.83 21.27 14.28
C LEU A 146 14.87 21.89 15.25
N SER A 147 14.84 23.22 15.40
CA SER A 147 15.83 24.02 16.12
C SER A 147 15.42 24.31 17.56
N GLU A 148 14.12 24.19 17.86
CA GLU A 148 13.60 24.31 19.21
C GLU A 148 14.21 23.25 20.13
N PRO A 149 14.58 23.62 21.36
CA PRO A 149 15.15 22.68 22.31
C PRO A 149 14.19 21.53 22.66
N ASP A 150 12.88 21.75 22.56
CA ASP A 150 11.84 20.76 22.86
C ASP A 150 11.96 19.51 21.96
N TRP A 151 12.43 19.65 20.72
CA TRP A 151 12.68 18.50 19.84
C TRP A 151 13.71 17.53 20.43
N THR A 152 14.60 17.98 21.31
CA THR A 152 15.59 17.11 21.96
C THR A 152 15.03 16.27 23.10
N MET A 153 13.79 16.53 23.55
CA MET A 153 13.15 15.79 24.66
C MET A 153 12.75 14.36 24.27
N THR A 154 12.70 14.04 22.98
CA THR A 154 12.43 12.69 22.48
C THR A 154 13.60 12.19 21.63
N PRO A 155 13.98 10.90 21.75
CA PRO A 155 14.90 10.29 20.80
C PRO A 155 14.37 10.37 19.36
N PRO A 156 15.26 10.53 18.36
CA PRO A 156 14.89 10.44 16.96
C PRO A 156 14.38 9.04 16.61
N ILE A 157 13.33 9.00 15.80
CA ILE A 157 12.73 7.80 15.22
C ILE A 157 13.37 7.61 13.85
N PRO A 158 14.15 6.54 13.60
CA PRO A 158 14.78 6.32 12.31
C PRO A 158 13.75 5.93 11.24
N ILE A 159 13.85 6.52 10.04
CA ILE A 159 13.09 6.15 8.85
C ILE A 159 14.01 5.34 7.92
N ASN A 160 14.19 4.06 8.24
CA ASN A 160 15.27 3.24 7.67
C ASN A 160 14.80 1.98 6.94
N HIS A 161 13.50 1.69 6.90
CA HIS A 161 12.98 0.49 6.27
C HIS A 161 12.47 0.80 4.85
N PRO A 162 13.25 0.47 3.79
CA PRO A 162 12.81 0.69 2.41
C PRO A 162 11.64 -0.23 2.07
N PHE A 163 10.61 0.33 1.46
CA PHE A 163 9.54 -0.45 0.87
C PHE A 163 10.00 -1.18 -0.40
N ARG A 164 10.88 -0.54 -1.18
CA ARG A 164 11.50 -1.09 -2.39
C ARG A 164 12.99 -1.27 -2.17
N ILE A 165 13.38 -2.43 -1.65
CA ILE A 165 14.76 -2.76 -1.29
C ILE A 165 15.70 -2.64 -2.49
N ASP A 166 15.23 -2.97 -3.69
CA ASP A 166 15.96 -2.86 -4.96
C ASP A 166 16.33 -1.43 -5.35
N LYS A 167 15.65 -0.44 -4.78
CA LYS A 167 15.91 0.99 -4.97
C LYS A 167 16.68 1.62 -3.82
N ASP A 168 16.99 0.87 -2.76
CA ASP A 168 17.74 1.41 -1.62
C ASP A 168 19.19 1.74 -2.03
N ARG A 169 19.57 3.02 -1.91
CA ARG A 169 20.92 3.51 -2.22
C ARG A 169 21.83 3.72 -1.01
N GLY A 170 21.43 3.29 0.18
CA GLY A 170 22.25 3.43 1.40
C GLY A 170 22.48 4.88 1.87
N LYS A 171 21.56 5.81 1.54
CA LYS A 171 21.56 7.21 2.03
C LYS A 171 21.46 7.23 3.58
N PRO A 172 21.96 8.28 4.28
CA PRO A 172 21.71 8.45 5.71
C PRO A 172 20.22 8.41 5.97
N HIS A 173 19.80 7.71 7.02
CA HIS A 173 18.39 7.56 7.30
C HIS A 173 17.80 8.87 7.81
N ALA A 174 16.71 9.32 7.18
CA ALA A 174 15.88 10.37 7.73
C ALA A 174 15.44 10.01 9.15
N THR A 175 15.18 11.03 9.96
CA THR A 175 14.64 10.85 11.31
C THR A 175 13.38 11.65 11.48
N ALA A 176 12.49 11.16 12.34
CA ALA A 176 11.31 11.86 12.78
C ALA A 176 11.30 12.02 14.31
N ARG A 177 10.58 13.01 14.82
CA ARG A 177 10.36 13.23 16.25
C ARG A 177 8.90 13.59 16.48
N LEU A 178 8.40 13.24 17.67
CA LEU A 178 7.02 13.45 18.06
C LEU A 178 6.94 14.23 19.37
N LEU A 179 6.20 15.34 19.35
CA LEU A 179 5.84 16.11 20.55
C LEU A 179 4.32 16.28 20.59
N TRP A 180 3.78 16.76 21.71
CA TRP A 180 2.37 17.11 21.80
C TRP A 180 2.10 18.23 22.81
N ASP A 181 0.97 18.90 22.68
CA ASP A 181 0.40 19.77 23.71
C ASP A 181 -1.14 19.57 23.79
N ASP A 182 -1.85 20.41 24.53
CA ASP A 182 -3.31 20.29 24.68
C ASP A 182 -4.11 20.45 23.37
N ARG A 183 -3.47 20.94 22.31
CA ARG A 183 -4.10 21.27 21.03
C ARG A 183 -3.59 20.41 19.88
N TYR A 184 -2.30 20.12 19.82
CA TYR A 184 -1.63 19.56 18.66
C TYR A 184 -0.78 18.35 18.99
N LEU A 185 -0.78 17.38 18.08
CA LEU A 185 0.33 16.46 17.87
C LEU A 185 1.33 17.16 16.93
N TYR A 186 2.60 17.25 17.33
CA TYR A 186 3.67 17.76 16.49
C TYR A 186 4.50 16.62 15.92
N VAL A 187 4.83 16.72 14.64
CA VAL A 187 5.74 15.78 13.95
C VAL A 187 6.81 16.59 13.24
N GLY A 188 8.07 16.32 13.55
CA GLY A 188 9.22 16.96 12.90
C GLY A 188 10.06 15.92 12.18
N PHE A 189 10.43 16.18 10.94
CA PHE A 189 11.29 15.36 10.10
C PHE A 189 12.59 16.09 9.78
N ASP A 190 13.68 15.36 9.82
CA ASP A 190 15.01 15.76 9.36
C ASP A 190 15.45 14.73 8.31
N VAL A 191 15.55 15.15 7.05
CA VAL A 191 15.71 14.27 5.89
C VAL A 191 17.00 14.63 5.15
N PRO A 192 18.09 13.87 5.37
CA PRO A 192 19.30 14.01 4.56
C PRO A 192 19.04 13.59 3.12
N ASP A 193 19.17 14.54 2.19
CA ASP A 193 19.07 14.29 0.76
C ASP A 193 20.03 15.18 -0.02
N ARG A 194 20.59 14.65 -1.11
CA ARG A 194 21.56 15.37 -1.94
C ARG A 194 20.95 16.03 -3.17
N ASP A 195 19.74 15.64 -3.53
CA ASP A 195 19.04 16.07 -4.74
C ASP A 195 17.57 16.28 -4.38
N VAL A 196 17.25 17.47 -3.84
CA VAL A 196 15.90 17.75 -3.34
C VAL A 196 14.96 18.12 -4.49
N ALA A 197 13.97 17.28 -4.73
CA ALA A 197 13.00 17.41 -5.82
C ALA A 197 11.58 17.67 -5.31
N ALA A 198 11.08 18.90 -5.50
CA ALA A 198 9.71 19.29 -5.17
C ALA A 198 9.27 20.55 -5.94
N PHE A 199 8.05 20.57 -6.48
CA PHE A 199 7.46 21.79 -7.03
C PHE A 199 6.81 22.68 -5.96
N LEU A 200 6.33 23.86 -6.35
CA LEU A 200 5.29 24.55 -5.59
C LEU A 200 3.96 23.86 -5.88
N PHE A 201 3.33 23.30 -4.85
CA PHE A 201 2.10 22.54 -4.98
C PHE A 201 0.90 23.39 -4.59
N GLU A 202 -0.21 23.14 -5.28
CA GLU A 202 -1.52 23.49 -4.75
C GLU A 202 -1.94 22.44 -3.72
N ARG A 203 -2.94 22.77 -2.90
CA ARG A 203 -3.47 21.85 -1.90
C ARG A 203 -4.07 20.62 -2.58
N ASP A 204 -3.76 19.43 -2.04
CA ASP A 204 -4.24 18.12 -2.49
C ASP A 204 -3.68 17.62 -3.84
N ASP A 205 -2.62 18.25 -4.34
CA ASP A 205 -1.81 17.71 -5.45
C ASP A 205 -1.20 16.34 -5.11
N ASP A 206 -0.63 15.62 -6.08
CA ASP A 206 0.02 14.34 -5.81
C ASP A 206 1.44 14.51 -5.23
N THR A 207 1.57 15.13 -4.05
CA THR A 207 2.86 15.45 -3.42
C THR A 207 3.73 14.22 -3.12
N PHE A 208 3.13 13.05 -2.91
CA PHE A 208 3.81 11.77 -2.67
C PHE A 208 4.57 11.23 -3.90
N LEU A 209 4.45 11.88 -5.07
CA LEU A 209 5.25 11.56 -6.26
C LEU A 209 6.63 12.23 -6.26
N TRP A 210 6.91 13.05 -5.25
CA TRP A 210 8.08 13.90 -5.09
C TRP A 210 8.75 13.64 -3.76
N ASP A 211 9.80 14.40 -3.44
CA ASP A 211 10.32 14.42 -2.09
C ASP A 211 9.26 14.95 -1.13
N ALA A 212 8.89 14.10 -0.19
CA ALA A 212 7.88 14.39 0.79
C ALA A 212 8.07 13.55 2.03
N VAL A 213 7.63 14.08 3.17
CA VAL A 213 7.42 13.29 4.38
C VAL A 213 5.96 12.88 4.44
N GLU A 214 5.69 11.70 4.98
CA GLU A 214 4.35 11.17 5.13
C GLU A 214 4.05 10.77 6.57
N CYS A 215 2.87 11.18 7.05
CA CYS A 215 2.31 10.80 8.33
C CYS A 215 0.99 10.07 8.11
N PHE A 216 0.91 8.84 8.58
CA PHE A 216 -0.32 8.05 8.61
C PHE A 216 -0.85 8.01 10.04
N ILE A 217 -1.90 8.76 10.35
CA ILE A 217 -2.43 8.89 11.71
C ILE A 217 -3.73 8.09 11.84
N LEU A 218 -3.70 7.01 12.61
CA LEU A 218 -4.86 6.20 12.98
C LEU A 218 -5.24 6.50 14.44
N PRO A 219 -6.23 7.38 14.69
CA PRO A 219 -6.55 7.84 16.05
C PRO A 219 -7.21 6.75 16.90
N ASP A 220 -8.07 5.94 16.28
CA ASP A 220 -8.78 4.84 16.91
C ASP A 220 -8.93 3.68 15.93
N ILE A 221 -8.32 2.54 16.25
CA ILE A 221 -8.36 1.33 15.43
C ILE A 221 -9.77 0.80 15.20
N LEU A 222 -10.69 1.00 16.16
CA LEU A 222 -12.07 0.54 16.04
C LEU A 222 -12.87 1.36 15.03
N ARG A 223 -12.46 2.61 14.77
CA ARG A 223 -13.11 3.47 13.77
C ARG A 223 -12.71 3.14 12.35
N SER A 224 -11.65 2.35 12.16
CA SER A 224 -11.23 1.91 10.82
C SER A 224 -10.95 3.10 9.88
N GLU A 225 -10.55 4.26 10.42
CA GLU A 225 -10.32 5.51 9.67
C GLU A 225 -9.00 6.12 10.10
N TYR A 226 -8.14 6.42 9.14
CA TYR A 226 -6.85 7.07 9.34
C TYR A 226 -6.68 8.24 8.36
N TRP A 227 -5.78 9.15 8.69
CA TRP A 227 -5.34 10.21 7.80
C TRP A 227 -4.00 9.83 7.18
N GLU A 228 -3.86 10.03 5.89
CA GLU A 228 -2.58 10.05 5.17
C GLU A 228 -2.26 11.52 4.87
N ILE A 229 -1.13 12.00 5.36
CA ILE A 229 -0.72 13.40 5.27
C ILE A 229 0.66 13.43 4.65
N CYS A 230 0.83 14.10 3.52
CA CYS A 230 2.10 14.24 2.83
C CYS A 230 2.48 15.72 2.80
N VAL A 231 3.70 16.06 3.19
CA VAL A 231 4.21 17.44 3.16
C VAL A 231 5.55 17.49 2.45
N THR A 232 5.71 18.42 1.51
CA THR A 232 6.93 18.59 0.72
C THR A 232 7.88 19.60 1.38
N PRO A 233 9.19 19.60 1.04
CA PRO A 233 10.15 20.60 1.47
C PRO A 233 9.73 22.05 1.15
N THR A 234 8.94 22.22 0.09
CA THR A 234 8.41 23.50 -0.39
C THR A 234 7.10 23.92 0.29
N GLY A 235 6.61 23.14 1.26
CA GLY A 235 5.36 23.41 1.99
C GLY A 235 4.08 22.99 1.27
N GLY A 236 4.18 22.19 0.21
CA GLY A 236 3.03 21.53 -0.39
C GLY A 236 2.39 20.55 0.58
N LEU A 237 1.05 20.45 0.58
CA LEU A 237 0.30 19.59 1.49
C LEU A 237 -0.76 18.80 0.73
N THR A 238 -0.76 17.49 1.00
CA THR A 238 -1.84 16.57 0.65
C THR A 238 -2.33 15.92 1.92
N ASP A 239 -3.63 15.98 2.19
CA ASP A 239 -4.24 15.15 3.21
C ASP A 239 -5.41 14.34 2.65
N ARG A 240 -5.46 13.07 3.04
CA ARG A 240 -6.45 12.11 2.54
C ARG A 240 -7.04 11.37 3.71
N ARG A 241 -8.36 11.29 3.73
CA ARG A 241 -9.05 10.46 4.70
C ARG A 241 -9.23 9.06 4.13
N CYS A 242 -8.66 8.10 4.83
CA CYS A 242 -8.60 6.72 4.40
C CYS A 242 -9.43 5.86 5.36
N ARG A 243 -10.30 5.01 4.81
CA ARG A 243 -11.07 4.06 5.63
C ARG A 243 -10.71 2.64 5.27
N LYS A 244 -10.33 1.85 6.27
CA LYS A 244 -9.94 0.44 6.13
C LYS A 244 -10.73 -0.44 7.09
N LYS A 245 -11.59 -1.31 6.56
CA LYS A 245 -12.39 -2.21 7.40
C LYS A 245 -11.50 -3.23 8.12
N LEU A 246 -11.79 -3.50 9.40
CA LEU A 246 -11.10 -4.54 10.18
C LEU A 246 -11.18 -5.94 9.55
N ASN A 247 -12.13 -6.20 8.67
CA ASN A 247 -12.36 -7.48 7.99
C ASN A 247 -12.13 -7.43 6.46
N GLY A 248 -11.57 -6.35 5.91
CA GLY A 248 -11.39 -6.24 4.47
C GLY A 248 -10.46 -5.12 4.04
N TRP A 249 -9.73 -5.35 2.95
CA TRP A 249 -8.72 -4.42 2.41
C TRP A 249 -9.28 -3.34 1.49
N SER A 250 -10.61 -3.16 1.43
CA SER A 250 -11.17 -2.03 0.68
C SER A 250 -10.79 -0.73 1.41
N SER A 251 -9.77 -0.04 0.90
CA SER A 251 -9.49 1.34 1.23
C SER A 251 -10.41 2.22 0.39
N THR A 252 -11.35 2.91 1.02
CA THR A 252 -11.98 4.07 0.38
C THR A 252 -11.15 5.29 0.77
N PHE A 253 -10.61 5.96 -0.25
CA PHE A 253 -9.87 7.21 -0.11
C PHE A 253 -10.80 8.36 -0.45
N ASP A 254 -10.96 9.29 0.48
CA ASP A 254 -11.58 10.58 0.21
C ASP A 254 -10.45 11.58 -0.05
N THR A 255 -10.05 11.69 -1.31
CA THR A 255 -8.95 12.56 -1.77
C THR A 255 -9.32 14.04 -1.80
N ARG A 256 -10.56 14.38 -1.42
CA ARG A 256 -11.04 15.76 -1.27
C ARG A 256 -11.21 16.15 0.21
N ALA A 257 -10.88 15.24 1.13
CA ALA A 257 -11.02 15.50 2.55
C ALA A 257 -9.82 16.30 3.04
N ASN A 258 -10.09 17.47 3.61
CA ASN A 258 -9.08 18.30 4.25
C ASN A 258 -9.07 18.07 5.75
N LEU A 259 -7.90 17.87 6.36
CA LEU A 259 -7.75 17.77 7.81
C LEU A 259 -7.89 19.17 8.43
N PRO A 260 -8.97 19.45 9.18
CA PRO A 260 -9.20 20.82 9.64
C PRO A 260 -8.10 21.32 10.57
N GLY A 261 -7.58 22.51 10.28
CA GLY A 261 -6.64 23.24 11.14
C GLY A 261 -5.23 22.67 11.20
N ILE A 262 -4.85 21.74 10.33
CA ILE A 262 -3.45 21.34 10.19
C ILE A 262 -2.59 22.56 9.83
N LEU A 263 -1.42 22.63 10.45
CA LEU A 263 -0.39 23.60 10.15
C LEU A 263 0.90 22.85 9.79
N HIS A 264 1.72 23.41 8.90
CA HIS A 264 2.99 22.82 8.52
C HIS A 264 3.98 23.86 8.03
N GLY A 265 5.26 23.51 8.07
CA GLY A 265 6.37 24.25 7.47
C GLY A 265 7.38 23.30 6.88
N GLY A 266 8.05 23.74 5.81
CA GLY A 266 9.10 22.98 5.14
C GLY A 266 10.25 23.91 4.76
N VAL A 267 11.47 23.38 4.79
CA VAL A 267 12.67 24.12 4.42
C VAL A 267 13.75 23.19 3.87
N THR A 268 14.45 23.66 2.84
CA THR A 268 15.60 22.96 2.25
C THR A 268 16.90 23.61 2.69
N ASP A 269 17.89 22.80 3.10
CA ASP A 269 19.29 23.22 3.27
C ASP A 269 20.07 22.85 2.01
N GLY A 270 19.96 23.74 1.02
CA GLY A 270 20.42 23.50 -0.35
C GLY A 270 19.57 24.28 -1.35
N THR A 271 19.37 23.72 -2.53
CA THR A 271 18.46 24.21 -3.55
C THR A 271 17.40 23.17 -3.86
N VAL A 272 16.33 23.56 -4.57
CA VAL A 272 15.24 22.65 -4.94
C VAL A 272 15.21 22.53 -6.46
N ASN A 273 15.12 21.31 -6.96
CA ASN A 273 15.11 20.94 -8.38
C ASN A 273 16.39 21.36 -9.14
N GLN A 274 17.57 21.27 -8.51
CA GLN A 274 18.86 21.52 -9.17
C GLN A 274 19.78 20.30 -9.07
N SER A 275 19.46 19.23 -9.79
CA SER A 275 20.19 17.95 -9.74
C SER A 275 21.68 17.98 -10.12
N GLY A 276 22.24 19.16 -10.43
CA GLY A 276 23.66 19.38 -10.71
C GLY A 276 24.49 19.81 -9.51
N ASP A 277 23.87 20.14 -8.37
CA ASP A 277 24.56 20.49 -7.13
C ASP A 277 24.50 19.35 -6.08
N THR A 278 24.66 19.68 -4.81
CA THR A 278 24.60 18.72 -3.71
C THR A 278 24.02 19.41 -2.49
N ASP A 279 22.81 19.01 -2.14
CA ASP A 279 22.09 19.50 -0.97
C ASP A 279 22.54 18.78 0.31
N LYS A 280 22.25 19.38 1.47
CA LYS A 280 22.33 18.64 2.75
C LYS A 280 21.04 17.87 3.03
N GLY A 281 19.91 18.36 2.53
CA GLY A 281 18.60 17.77 2.70
C GLY A 281 17.54 18.81 3.02
N TYR A 282 16.50 18.38 3.72
CA TYR A 282 15.38 19.23 4.09
C TYR A 282 14.78 18.84 5.44
N GLY A 283 14.06 19.79 6.03
CA GLY A 283 13.28 19.60 7.24
C GLY A 283 11.82 19.94 7.01
N VAL A 284 10.95 19.25 7.72
CA VAL A 284 9.49 19.48 7.68
C VAL A 284 8.92 19.35 9.08
N GLU A 285 8.03 20.26 9.45
CA GLU A 285 7.30 20.23 10.72
C GLU A 285 5.80 20.32 10.47
N LEU A 286 5.04 19.54 11.24
CA LEU A 286 3.58 19.49 11.20
C LEU A 286 3.02 19.72 12.60
N ALA A 287 1.92 20.47 12.71
CA ALA A 287 1.06 20.50 13.88
C ALA A 287 -0.34 20.03 13.49
N ILE A 288 -0.71 18.86 14.01
CA ILE A 288 -1.97 18.17 13.71
C ILE A 288 -2.93 18.37 14.89
N PRO A 289 -4.04 19.11 14.72
CA PRO A 289 -4.94 19.35 15.84
C PRO A 289 -5.62 18.07 16.33
N PHE A 290 -5.64 17.83 17.64
CA PHE A 290 -6.35 16.66 18.17
C PHE A 290 -7.86 16.70 17.90
N TYR A 291 -8.46 17.89 17.80
CA TYR A 291 -9.88 18.04 17.51
C TYR A 291 -10.26 17.54 16.10
N SER A 292 -9.32 17.54 15.14
CA SER A 292 -9.57 17.04 13.79
C SER A 292 -9.44 15.51 13.70
N LEU A 293 -8.81 14.87 14.68
CA LEU A 293 -8.63 13.43 14.78
C LEU A 293 -9.84 12.75 15.43
N LYS A 294 -10.87 12.49 14.62
CA LYS A 294 -12.10 11.82 15.09
C LYS A 294 -11.80 10.49 15.78
N GLY A 295 -12.30 10.34 17.00
CA GLY A 295 -12.10 9.14 17.83
C GLY A 295 -10.95 9.25 18.83
N PHE A 296 -10.07 10.24 18.70
CA PHE A 296 -8.97 10.43 19.64
C PHE A 296 -9.47 10.84 21.04
N GLY A 297 -10.40 11.81 21.09
CA GLY A 297 -10.89 12.43 22.31
C GLY A 297 -9.95 13.53 22.81
N THR A 298 -10.01 13.85 24.11
CA THR A 298 -9.12 14.84 24.72
C THR A 298 -7.70 14.27 24.86
N PRO A 299 -6.66 15.00 24.40
CA PRO A 299 -5.28 14.60 24.65
C PRO A 299 -4.96 14.64 26.15
N SER A 300 -4.29 13.60 26.63
CA SER A 300 -3.81 13.51 28.01
C SER A 300 -2.67 12.49 28.09
N PRO A 301 -1.80 12.56 29.12
CA PRO A 301 -0.80 11.55 29.34
C PRO A 301 -1.41 10.15 29.40
N GLY A 302 -0.74 9.17 28.80
CA GLY A 302 -1.21 7.78 28.68
C GLY A 302 -2.19 7.52 27.52
N LYS A 303 -2.75 8.55 26.87
CA LYS A 303 -3.52 8.36 25.63
C LYS A 303 -2.59 7.85 24.53
N SER A 304 -3.14 7.01 23.65
CA SER A 304 -2.36 6.44 22.56
C SER A 304 -3.14 6.37 21.26
N PHE A 305 -2.42 6.50 20.16
CA PHE A 305 -2.91 6.29 18.79
C PHE A 305 -1.90 5.43 18.02
N ARG A 306 -2.15 5.16 16.74
CA ARG A 306 -1.22 4.43 15.88
C ARG A 306 -0.71 5.30 14.74
N THR A 307 0.57 5.17 14.41
CA THR A 307 1.19 5.90 13.31
C THR A 307 2.08 5.06 12.43
N LEU A 308 2.13 5.40 11.14
CA LEU A 308 3.26 5.12 10.27
C LEU A 308 3.87 6.46 9.83
N LEU A 309 5.19 6.55 9.87
CA LEU A 309 5.96 7.70 9.41
C LEU A 309 6.83 7.22 8.27
N ALA A 310 6.80 7.93 7.16
CA ALA A 310 7.54 7.57 5.96
C ALA A 310 8.13 8.79 5.26
N VAL A 311 9.06 8.52 4.35
CA VAL A 311 9.67 9.51 3.45
C VAL A 311 9.61 8.95 2.03
N ALA A 312 9.14 9.80 1.13
CA ALA A 312 9.22 9.66 -0.31
C ALA A 312 10.49 10.38 -0.79
N ASP A 313 11.26 9.71 -1.64
CA ASP A 313 12.53 10.17 -2.21
C ASP A 313 12.46 9.96 -3.72
N LEU A 314 12.38 11.06 -4.48
CA LEU A 314 12.28 11.06 -5.92
C LEU A 314 13.66 11.17 -6.56
N ASP A 315 14.16 10.05 -7.05
CA ASP A 315 15.31 10.04 -7.94
C ASP A 315 14.88 10.34 -9.40
N GLY A 316 15.19 11.53 -9.91
CA GLY A 316 15.05 11.86 -11.33
C GLY A 316 13.67 12.38 -11.75
N VAL A 317 13.01 11.72 -12.72
CA VAL A 317 11.73 12.19 -13.27
C VAL A 317 10.55 11.63 -12.47
N PRO A 318 9.55 12.48 -12.10
CA PRO A 318 8.38 12.07 -11.34
C PRO A 318 7.64 10.89 -11.95
N ALA A 319 7.58 9.80 -11.20
CA ALA A 319 6.71 8.65 -11.48
C ALA A 319 6.54 7.83 -10.20
N VAL A 320 5.33 7.33 -9.93
CA VAL A 320 5.05 6.42 -8.79
C VAL A 320 6.02 5.23 -8.75
N SER A 321 6.47 4.76 -9.92
CA SER A 321 7.42 3.64 -10.02
C SER A 321 8.86 4.02 -9.68
N ASN A 322 9.21 5.31 -9.70
CA ASN A 322 10.57 5.80 -9.52
C ASN A 322 10.86 6.22 -8.08
N VAL A 323 9.86 6.72 -7.35
CA VAL A 323 9.99 7.12 -5.94
C VAL A 323 10.43 5.95 -5.05
N LEU A 324 11.50 6.16 -4.28
CA LEU A 324 11.90 5.32 -3.18
C LEU A 324 11.10 5.74 -1.94
N PHE A 325 10.54 4.76 -1.27
CA PHE A 325 9.72 4.96 -0.10
C PHE A 325 10.36 4.26 1.08
N ARG A 326 10.51 4.95 2.21
CA ARG A 326 11.03 4.38 3.46
C ARG A 326 10.08 4.64 4.60
N GLY A 327 9.86 3.66 5.47
CA GLY A 327 9.12 3.81 6.73
C GLY A 327 10.02 3.66 7.96
N HIS A 328 9.53 4.07 9.13
CA HIS A 328 10.19 3.76 10.41
C HIS A 328 10.01 2.30 10.87
N THR A 329 9.18 1.55 10.16
CA THR A 329 8.90 0.13 10.42
C THR A 329 8.72 -0.56 9.09
N VAL A 330 8.95 -1.88 9.05
CA VAL A 330 8.74 -2.69 7.85
C VAL A 330 7.24 -2.83 7.61
N THR A 331 6.80 -2.47 6.41
CA THR A 331 5.40 -2.64 5.98
C THR A 331 5.33 -3.68 4.86
N PRO A 332 5.02 -4.96 5.19
CA PRO A 332 5.11 -6.03 4.20
C PRO A 332 4.10 -5.85 3.06
N MET A 333 2.96 -5.22 3.34
CA MET A 333 1.86 -4.97 2.39
C MET A 333 1.75 -3.53 1.93
N GLY A 334 2.78 -2.73 2.23
CA GLY A 334 2.79 -1.30 2.01
C GLY A 334 2.04 -0.55 3.09
N PHE A 335 1.97 0.77 2.88
CA PHE A 335 1.54 1.73 3.89
C PHE A 335 0.08 1.60 4.31
N GLN A 336 -0.74 0.88 3.55
CA GLN A 336 -2.11 0.61 3.95
C GLN A 336 -2.21 -0.43 5.05
N ASP A 337 -1.12 -1.12 5.42
CA ASP A 337 -1.10 -2.11 6.50
C ASP A 337 -1.10 -1.48 7.89
N ILE A 338 -2.28 -1.05 8.35
CA ILE A 338 -2.47 -0.41 9.66
C ILE A 338 -1.95 -1.20 10.86
N TRP A 339 -1.68 -2.50 10.71
CA TRP A 339 -1.17 -3.33 11.79
C TRP A 339 0.34 -3.18 11.99
N SER A 340 1.04 -2.77 10.93
CA SER A 340 2.44 -2.34 10.99
C SER A 340 2.61 -0.98 11.68
N TYR A 341 1.52 -0.27 12.01
CA TYR A 341 1.60 1.07 12.59
C TYR A 341 1.95 1.00 14.08
N SER A 342 2.99 1.74 14.44
CA SER A 342 3.50 1.89 15.80
C SER A 342 2.49 2.54 16.71
N ARG A 343 2.34 2.01 17.92
CA ARG A 343 1.57 2.70 18.96
C ARG A 343 2.41 3.89 19.44
N VAL A 344 1.83 5.08 19.40
CA VAL A 344 2.39 6.28 20.02
C VAL A 344 1.64 6.54 21.31
N THR A 345 2.36 6.69 22.42
CA THR A 345 1.77 7.10 23.71
C THR A 345 2.16 8.54 24.01
N LEU A 346 1.17 9.37 24.34
CA LEU A 346 1.37 10.71 24.86
C LEU A 346 1.95 10.62 26.27
N VAL A 347 3.07 11.27 26.52
CA VAL A 347 3.74 11.29 27.83
C VAL A 347 4.07 12.72 28.22
N ASP A 348 4.11 13.00 29.52
CA ASP A 348 4.63 14.28 30.00
C ASP A 348 6.13 14.42 29.70
N ALA A 349 6.60 15.66 29.70
CA ALA A 349 8.04 15.95 29.72
C ALA A 349 8.70 15.25 30.92
N PRO A 350 9.90 14.67 30.73
CA PRO A 350 10.62 13.96 31.79
C PRO A 350 10.97 14.84 32.99
#